data_AF-A0A842T2I4-F1
#
_entry.id   AF-A0A842T2I4-F1
#
_cell.length_a   1.000
_cell.length_b   1.000
_cell.length_c   1.000
_cell.angle_alpha   90.00
_cell.angle_beta   90.00
_cell.angle_gamma   90.00
#
_symmetry.space_group_name_H-M   'P 1'
#
loop_
_entity.id
_entity.type
_entity.pdbx_description
1 polymer ?
#
loop_
_entity_poly.entity_id
_entity_poly.type
_entity_poly.pdbx_seq_one_letter_code
_entity_poly.pdbx_strand_id
1 'polypeptide(L)' 'MENACTMGCPECSMGFGMHSPLRDRGDHYQCTANPQHKFKLGQDGFLKSV' A
#
# COMPACT_ATOMS: atom_id res chain seq x y z
N MET A 1 8.45 1.05 -24.06
CA MET A 1 8.58 0.83 -22.60
C MET A 1 7.28 1.28 -21.99
N GLU A 2 6.27 0.42 -22.00
CA GLU A 2 4.89 0.78 -21.65
C GLU A 2 4.55 0.29 -20.24
N ASN A 3 4.21 1.26 -19.39
CA ASN A 3 3.32 1.18 -18.22
C ASN A 3 3.36 -0.10 -17.36
N ALA A 4 4.24 -0.11 -16.36
CA ALA A 4 4.09 -0.97 -15.17
C ALA A 4 3.16 -0.33 -14.10
N CYS A 5 2.15 0.42 -14.53
CA CYS A 5 1.16 1.06 -13.65
C CYS A 5 -0.22 0.39 -13.78
N THR A 6 -0.35 -0.94 -13.79
CA THR A 6 -1.69 -1.56 -13.86
C THR A 6 -1.80 -3.05 -13.52
N MET A 7 -0.98 -3.59 -12.60
CA MET A 7 -1.43 -4.75 -11.82
C MET A 7 -1.59 -4.27 -10.39
N GLY A 8 -2.77 -3.69 -10.10
CA GLY A 8 -3.15 -3.33 -8.75
C GLY A 8 -2.88 -4.53 -7.86
N CYS A 9 -2.05 -4.36 -6.84
CA CYS A 9 -1.72 -5.46 -5.93
C CYS A 9 -3.05 -6.02 -5.42
N PRO A 10 -3.38 -7.29 -5.68
CA PRO A 10 -4.69 -7.84 -5.37
C PRO A 10 -5.02 -7.72 -3.88
N GLU A 11 -4.00 -7.80 -3.03
CA GLU A 11 -4.13 -7.59 -1.58
C GLU A 11 -4.27 -6.11 -1.18
N CYS A 12 -4.03 -5.18 -2.09
CA CYS A 12 -4.22 -3.74 -1.87
C CYS A 12 -5.49 -3.20 -2.54
N SER A 13 -6.17 -4.01 -3.35
CA SER A 13 -7.49 -3.70 -3.86
C SER A 13 -8.50 -3.76 -2.72
N MET A 14 -9.19 -2.64 -2.44
CA MET A 14 -10.23 -2.58 -1.40
C MET A 14 -11.30 -3.67 -1.56
N GLY A 15 -11.50 -4.20 -2.78
CA GLY A 15 -12.42 -5.29 -3.07
C GLY A 15 -12.06 -6.65 -2.45
N PHE A 16 -10.81 -6.87 -2.04
CA PHE A 16 -10.36 -8.13 -1.42
C PHE A 16 -10.08 -8.02 0.08
N GLY A 17 -10.27 -6.82 0.66
CA GLY A 17 -9.81 -6.50 2.01
C GLY A 17 -8.29 -6.39 2.05
N MET A 18 -7.74 -5.31 2.59
CA MET A 18 -6.30 -5.23 2.82
C MET A 18 -5.90 -6.24 3.91
N HIS A 19 -5.59 -7.47 3.50
CA HIS A 19 -5.24 -8.56 4.41
C HIS A 19 -3.72 -8.67 4.61
N SER A 20 -2.90 -8.04 3.76
CA SER A 20 -1.45 -8.09 3.95
C SER A 20 -1.03 -7.23 5.14
N PRO A 21 -0.15 -7.75 6.02
CA PRO A 21 0.51 -6.91 7.00
C PRO A 21 1.33 -5.82 6.31
N LEU A 22 1.37 -4.64 6.91
CA LEU A 22 2.26 -3.57 6.47
C LEU A 22 3.55 -3.61 7.27
N ARG A 23 4.68 -3.40 6.60
CA ARG A 23 5.98 -3.23 7.24
C ARG A 23 6.20 -1.74 7.53
N ASP A 24 6.47 -1.43 8.79
CA ASP A 24 6.89 -0.09 9.20
C ASP A 24 8.34 0.21 8.74
N ARG A 25 8.55 1.36 8.09
CA ARG A 25 9.86 1.88 7.66
C ARG A 25 10.23 3.20 8.37
N GLY A 26 9.48 3.59 9.40
CA GLY A 26 9.66 4.83 10.15
C GLY A 26 8.94 6.02 9.51
N ASP A 27 9.20 6.33 8.24
CA ASP A 27 8.54 7.44 7.52
C ASP A 27 7.23 7.03 6.84
N HIS A 28 7.12 5.76 6.45
CA HIS A 28 5.95 5.22 5.77
C HIS A 28 5.78 3.74 6.10
N TYR A 29 4.58 3.26 5.89
CA TYR A 29 4.24 1.85 5.90
C TYR A 29 4.34 1.30 4.48
N GLN A 30 4.92 0.13 4.32
CA GLN A 30 5.12 -0.51 3.02
C GLN A 30 4.35 -1.82 2.98
N CYS A 31 3.59 -2.06 1.91
CA CYS A 31 2.95 -3.36 1.72
C CYS A 31 4.02 -4.46 1.58
N THR A 32 3.88 -5.57 2.31
CA THR A 32 4.81 -6.69 2.22
C THR A 32 4.67 -7.46 0.91
N ALA A 33 3.48 -7.48 0.32
CA ALA A 33 3.18 -8.16 -0.95
C ALA A 33 3.56 -7.33 -2.18
N ASN A 34 3.52 -5.98 -2.06
CA ASN A 34 3.99 -5.08 -3.10
C ASN A 34 4.83 -3.93 -2.51
N PRO A 35 6.17 -4.03 -2.55
CA PRO A 35 7.06 -3.00 -2.04
C PRO A 35 6.90 -1.61 -2.68
N GLN A 36 6.27 -1.53 -3.86
CA GLN A 36 5.98 -0.25 -4.51
C GLN A 36 4.80 0.48 -3.88
N HIS A 37 3.91 -0.22 -3.17
CA HIS A 37 2.76 0.40 -2.51
C HIS A 37 3.11 0.84 -1.09
N LYS A 38 2.99 2.14 -0.85
CA LYS A 38 3.36 2.80 0.40
C LYS A 38 2.15 3.53 0.97
N PHE A 39 2.16 3.68 2.28
CA PHE A 39 1.12 4.38 3.02
C PHE A 39 1.74 5.31 4.04
N LYS A 40 1.09 6.45 4.29
CA LYS A 40 1.40 7.32 5.42
C LYS A 40 0.21 7.44 6.35
N LEU A 41 0.49 7.60 7.64
CA LEU A 41 -0.54 7.90 8.63
C LEU A 41 -1.00 9.34 8.43
N GLY A 42 -2.27 9.49 8.06
CA GLY A 42 -2.91 10.79 7.99
C GLY A 42 -3.17 11.37 9.38
N GLN A 43 -3.39 12.68 9.45
CA GLN A 43 -3.74 13.37 10.70
C GLN A 43 -5.10 12.94 11.27
N ASP A 44 -5.93 12.30 10.46
CA ASP A 44 -7.20 11.67 10.81
C ASP A 44 -7.02 10.29 11.47
N GLY A 45 -5.78 9.81 11.62
CA GLY A 45 -5.47 8.50 12.19
C GLY A 45 -5.66 7.34 11.21
N PHE A 46 -5.96 7.63 9.93
CA PHE A 46 -6.13 6.61 8.89
C PHE A 46 -4.91 6.56 7.96
N LEU A 47 -4.59 5.35 7.49
CA LEU A 47 -3.53 5.14 6.51
C LEU A 47 -3.99 5.56 5.11
N LYS A 48 -3.15 6.35 4.42
CA LYS A 48 -3.42 6.86 3.06
C LYS A 48 -2.29 6.41 2.13
N SER A 49 -2.65 5.94 0.93
CA SER A 49 -1.69 5.58 -0.11
C SER A 49 -0.92 6.83 -0.57
N VAL A 50 0.39 6.70 -0.75
CA VAL A 50 1.30 7.79 -1.20
C VAL A 50 2.20 7.36 -2.34
#